data_AF-A0A7W6PAW5-F1
#
_entry.id   AF-A0A7W6PAW5-F1
#
_cell.length_a   1.000
_cell.length_b   1.000
_cell.length_c   1.000
_cell.angle_alpha   90.00
_cell.angle_beta   90.00
_cell.angle_gamma   90.00
#
_symmetry.space_group_name_H-M   'P 1'
#
loop_
_entity.id
_entity.type
_entity.pdbx_description
1 polymer ?
#
loop_
_entity_poly.entity_id
_entity_poly.type
_entity_poly.pdbx_seq_one_letter_code
_entity_poly.pdbx_strand_id
1 'polypeptide(L)'
;MAAEDTPTTRQRNALRAAADPDGASVAEFSKEGAGDGTIAILLENGWIEEFLSPDGNKRWKITEAGKEARRRKPEKKPKAPKLASMKPRLSPAPSILEARRNRKA
;
A
#
# COMPACT_ATOMS: atom_id res chain seq x y z
N MET A 1 16.07 -9.32 15.74
CA MET A 1 15.26 -8.97 14.54
C MET A 1 14.33 -7.85 14.97
N ALA A 2 14.50 -6.64 14.43
CA ALA A 2 13.63 -5.52 14.75
C ALA A 2 12.28 -5.77 14.08
N ALA A 3 11.28 -6.16 14.86
CA ALA A 3 9.90 -6.10 14.41
C ALA A 3 9.63 -4.63 14.09
N GLU A 4 9.41 -4.32 12.81
CA GLU A 4 8.91 -3.00 12.46
C GLU A 4 7.50 -2.89 13.07
N ASP A 5 7.42 -2.37 14.29
CA ASP A 5 6.21 -2.13 15.10
C ASP A 5 5.15 -1.24 14.41
N THR A 6 5.43 -0.82 13.18
CA THR A 6 4.60 0.05 12.37
C THR A 6 3.94 -0.77 11.27
N PRO A 7 2.60 -0.95 11.30
CA PRO A 7 1.92 -1.68 10.25
C PRO A 7 2.08 -0.98 8.90
N THR A 8 2.39 -1.77 7.87
CA THR A 8 2.33 -1.34 6.47
C THR A 8 0.91 -0.88 6.11
N THR A 9 0.75 -0.17 4.99
CA THR A 9 -0.57 0.28 4.52
C THR A 9 -1.56 -0.89 4.37
N ARG A 10 -1.12 -2.03 3.81
CA ARG A 10 -1.97 -3.22 3.65
C ARG A 10 -2.38 -3.83 4.99
N GLN A 11 -1.44 -3.96 5.93
CA GLN A 11 -1.72 -4.44 7.29
C GLN A 11 -2.68 -3.49 8.02
N ARG A 12 -2.54 -2.17 7.86
CA ARG A 12 -3.44 -1.20 8.49
C ARG A 12 -4.86 -1.26 7.93
N ASN A 13 -4.99 -1.47 6.62
CA ASN A 13 -6.29 -1.67 5.97
C ASN A 13 -6.95 -2.97 6.47
N ALA A 14 -6.18 -4.05 6.59
CA ALA A 14 -6.66 -5.29 7.19
C ALA A 14 -7.12 -5.08 8.65
N LEU A 15 -6.33 -4.39 9.47
CA LEU A 15 -6.71 -4.04 10.84
C LEU A 15 -7.98 -3.18 10.89
N ARG A 16 -8.22 -2.35 9.86
CA ARG A 16 -9.46 -1.58 9.77
C ARG A 16 -10.67 -2.49 9.53
N ALA A 17 -10.57 -3.47 8.64
CA ALA A 17 -11.63 -4.47 8.43
C ALA A 17 -11.83 -5.36 9.68
N ALA A 18 -10.76 -5.78 10.34
CA ALA A 18 -10.85 -6.57 11.57
C ALA A 18 -11.42 -5.79 12.77
N ALA A 19 -11.53 -4.46 12.66
CA ALA A 19 -12.11 -3.60 13.70
C ALA A 19 -13.64 -3.57 13.68
N ASP A 20 -14.28 -4.16 12.68
CA ASP A 20 -15.73 -4.36 12.67
C ASP A 20 -16.16 -5.24 13.85
N PRO A 21 -17.33 -4.96 14.47
CA PRO A 21 -17.77 -5.66 15.67
C PRO A 21 -17.96 -7.17 15.44
N ASP A 22 -18.40 -7.54 14.24
CA ASP A 22 -18.56 -8.91 13.76
C ASP A 22 -17.25 -9.57 13.30
N GLY A 23 -16.14 -8.83 13.32
CA GLY A 23 -14.86 -9.25 12.76
C GLY A 23 -14.86 -9.37 11.23
N ALA A 24 -13.66 -9.45 10.67
CA ALA A 24 -13.47 -9.62 9.23
C ALA A 24 -13.41 -11.10 8.85
N SER A 25 -13.84 -11.41 7.63
CA SER A 25 -13.59 -12.71 6.98
C SER A 25 -12.43 -12.58 5.99
N VAL A 26 -11.94 -13.71 5.44
CA VAL A 26 -10.92 -13.71 4.38
C VAL A 26 -11.34 -12.87 3.17
N ALA A 27 -12.63 -12.90 2.83
CA ALA A 27 -13.18 -12.11 1.73
C ALA A 27 -13.09 -10.60 2.00
N GLU A 28 -13.33 -10.17 3.24
CA GLU A 28 -13.22 -8.77 3.66
C GLU A 28 -11.77 -8.30 3.64
N PHE A 29 -10.84 -9.11 4.15
CA PHE A 29 -9.40 -8.84 4.03
C PHE A 29 -8.95 -8.72 2.58
N SER A 30 -9.44 -9.61 1.71
CA SER A 30 -9.11 -9.60 0.29
C SER A 30 -9.56 -8.32 -0.40
N LYS A 31 -10.75 -7.78 -0.05
CA LYS A 31 -11.23 -6.48 -0.57
C LYS A 31 -10.29 -5.32 -0.19
N GLU A 32 -9.70 -5.38 0.99
CA GLU A 32 -8.73 -4.39 1.50
C GLU A 32 -7.31 -4.58 0.93
N GLY A 33 -7.11 -5.57 0.04
CA GLY A 33 -5.81 -5.90 -0.53
C GLY A 33 -4.89 -6.65 0.44
N ALA A 34 -5.47 -7.28 1.48
CA ALA A 34 -4.77 -8.14 2.41
C ALA A 34 -5.08 -9.61 2.10
N GLY A 35 -4.10 -10.31 1.53
CA GLY A 35 -4.19 -11.76 1.31
C GLY A 35 -3.81 -12.57 2.55
N ASP A 36 -3.80 -13.89 2.42
CA ASP A 36 -3.52 -14.84 3.51
C ASP A 36 -2.18 -14.59 4.21
N GLY A 37 -1.14 -14.22 3.46
CA GLY A 37 0.16 -13.87 4.03
C GLY A 37 0.09 -12.66 4.98
N THR A 38 -0.76 -11.67 4.67
CA THR A 38 -0.97 -10.53 5.57
C THR A 38 -1.70 -10.97 6.84
N ILE A 39 -2.72 -11.83 6.71
CA ILE A 39 -3.48 -12.35 7.86
C ILE A 39 -2.56 -13.15 8.79
N ALA A 40 -1.70 -14.01 8.24
CA ALA A 40 -0.71 -14.77 9.00
C ALA A 40 0.23 -13.85 9.80
N ILE A 41 0.75 -12.79 9.17
CA ILE A 41 1.59 -11.81 9.85
C ILE A 41 0.83 -11.08 10.97
N LEU A 42 -0.44 -10.71 10.74
CA LEU A 42 -1.26 -10.04 11.77
C LEU A 42 -1.53 -10.95 12.98
N LEU A 43 -1.76 -12.24 12.74
CA LEU A 43 -1.91 -13.27 13.77
C LEU A 43 -0.61 -13.48 14.53
N GLU A 44 0.52 -13.60 13.83
CA GLU A 44 1.85 -13.78 14.44
C GLU A 44 2.24 -12.59 15.34
N ASN A 45 1.88 -11.37 14.94
CA ASN A 45 2.07 -10.17 15.75
C ASN A 45 1.05 -10.00 16.88
N GLY A 46 0.05 -10.90 17.01
CA GLY A 46 -1.00 -10.81 18.00
C GLY A 46 -1.93 -9.59 17.84
N TRP A 47 -1.98 -9.01 16.63
CA TRP A 47 -2.81 -7.83 16.34
C TRP A 47 -4.26 -8.21 16.02
N ILE A 48 -4.49 -9.45 15.60
CA ILE A 48 -5.83 -10.03 15.40
C ILE A 48 -5.91 -11.41 16.06
N GLU A 49 -7.12 -11.84 16.39
CA GLU A 49 -7.42 -13.18 16.91
C GLU A 49 -8.43 -13.88 15.99
N GLU A 50 -8.18 -15.17 15.71
CA GLU A 50 -9.14 -16.03 15.00
C GLU A 50 -10.24 -16.48 15.97
N PHE A 51 -11.50 -16.36 15.54
CA PHE A 51 -12.65 -16.88 16.27
C PHE A 51 -13.67 -17.50 15.30
N LEU A 52 -14.47 -18.45 15.78
CA LEU A 52 -15.62 -18.93 15.03
C LEU A 52 -16.81 -18.01 15.26
N SER A 53 -17.38 -17.54 14.16
CA SER A 53 -18.66 -16.84 14.15
C SER A 53 -19.81 -17.80 14.49
N PRO A 54 -20.97 -17.31 14.96
CA PRO A 54 -22.15 -18.14 15.22
C PRO A 54 -22.59 -18.96 13.99
N ASP A 55 -22.32 -18.44 12.79
CA ASP A 55 -22.61 -19.12 11.51
C ASP A 55 -21.62 -20.25 11.16
N GLY A 56 -20.70 -20.61 12.07
CA GLY A 56 -19.68 -21.62 11.84
C GLY A 56 -18.50 -21.16 10.97
N ASN A 57 -18.50 -19.89 10.54
CA ASN A 57 -17.47 -19.33 9.68
C ASN A 57 -16.29 -18.77 10.49
N LYS A 58 -15.07 -19.01 10.03
CA LYS A 58 -13.86 -18.41 10.60
C LYS A 58 -13.84 -16.90 10.35
N ARG A 59 -13.64 -16.13 11.41
CA ARG A 59 -13.51 -14.67 11.37
C ARG A 59 -12.33 -14.23 12.23
N TRP A 60 -11.88 -13.01 12.00
CA TRP A 60 -10.77 -12.41 12.71
C TRP A 60 -11.17 -11.09 13.33
N LYS A 61 -10.87 -10.92 14.60
CA LYS A 61 -11.17 -9.71 15.36
C LYS A 61 -9.89 -8.99 15.73
N ILE A 62 -9.92 -7.67 15.71
CA ILE A 62 -8.78 -6.86 16.17
C ILE A 62 -8.61 -6.95 17.69
N THR A 63 -7.36 -7.13 18.15
CA THR A 63 -7.00 -7.07 19.57
C THR A 63 -6.72 -5.62 20.00
N GLU A 64 -6.57 -5.38 21.30
CA GLU A 64 -6.10 -4.07 21.79
C GLU A 64 -4.72 -3.69 21.22
N ALA A 65 -3.80 -4.65 21.10
CA ALA A 65 -2.51 -4.45 20.46
C ALA A 65 -2.66 -4.03 18.98
N GLY A 66 -3.57 -4.67 18.24
CA GLY A 66 -3.87 -4.29 16.86
C GLY A 66 -4.48 -2.89 16.72
N LYS A 67 -5.34 -2.48 17.68
CA LYS A 67 -5.89 -1.12 17.71
C LYS A 67 -4.80 -0.07 17.93
N GLU A 68 -3.84 -0.35 18.80
CA GLU A 68 -2.71 0.54 19.05
C GLU A 68 -1.79 0.60 17.82
N ALA A 69 -1.44 -0.55 17.24
CA ALA A 69 -0.66 -0.63 16.00
C ALA A 69 -1.32 0.16 14.86
N ARG A 70 -2.65 0.07 14.70
CA ARG A 70 -3.40 0.85 13.71
C ARG A 70 -3.27 2.37 13.90
N ARG A 71 -3.17 2.85 15.15
CA ARG A 71 -3.02 4.28 15.47
C ARG A 71 -1.62 4.80 15.22
N ARG A 72 -0.60 3.92 15.23
CA ARG A 72 0.78 4.29 14.90
C ARG A 72 0.85 4.71 13.44
N LYS A 73 1.08 6.01 13.22
CA LYS A 73 1.30 6.54 11.87
C LYS A 73 2.73 6.22 11.47
N PRO A 74 2.95 5.71 10.24
CA PRO A 74 4.30 5.59 9.73
C PRO A 74 4.90 6.99 9.67
N GLU A 75 6.14 7.14 10.12
CA GLU A 75 6.86 8.38 9.94
C GLU A 75 6.81 8.78 8.47
N LYS A 76 6.40 10.03 8.22
CA LYS A 76 6.36 10.57 6.85
C LYS A 76 7.77 10.49 6.29
N LYS A 77 8.03 9.52 5.42
CA LYS A 77 9.25 9.54 4.62
C LYS A 77 9.33 10.89 3.90
N PRO A 78 10.48 11.59 3.94
CA PRO A 78 10.61 12.88 3.28
C PRO A 78 10.25 12.71 1.79
N LYS A 79 9.41 13.61 1.27
CA LYS A 79 9.06 13.62 -0.15
C LYS A 79 10.35 13.65 -0.95
N ALA A 80 10.55 12.64 -1.81
CA ALA A 80 11.63 12.67 -2.77
C ALA A 80 11.60 14.01 -3.54
N PRO A 81 12.76 14.65 -3.77
CA PRO A 81 12.80 15.89 -4.53
C PRO A 81 12.14 15.65 -5.88
N LYS A 82 11.19 16.51 -6.26
CA LYS A 82 10.57 16.45 -7.59
C LYS A 82 11.70 16.54 -8.61
N LEU A 83 11.81 15.52 -9.47
CA LEU A 83 12.70 15.55 -10.62
C LEU A 83 12.45 16.87 -11.36
N ALA A 84 13.47 17.73 -11.45
CA ALA A 84 13.38 18.95 -12.21
C ALA A 84 12.98 18.58 -13.64
N SER A 85 11.97 19.26 -14.18
CA SER A 85 11.54 19.09 -15.56
C SER A 85 12.75 19.33 -16.47
N MET A 86 13.39 18.26 -16.95
CA MET A 86 14.50 18.40 -17.90
C MET A 86 13.93 19.07 -19.15
N LYS A 87 14.54 20.17 -19.58
CA LYS A 87 14.21 20.79 -20.86
C LYS A 87 14.33 19.71 -21.96
N PRO A 88 13.35 19.58 -22.87
CA PRO A 88 13.43 18.59 -23.93
C PRO A 88 14.74 18.78 -24.71
N ARG A 89 15.55 17.72 -24.80
CA ARG A 89 16.82 17.71 -25.53
C ARG A 89 16.66 17.64 -27.05
N LEU A 90 15.42 17.54 -27.55
CA LEU A 90 15.16 17.57 -28.98
C LEU A 90 15.05 19.04 -29.42
N SER A 91 16.10 19.53 -30.09
CA SER A 91 15.91 20.66 -31.00
C SER A 91 14.90 20.26 -32.07
N PRO A 92 13.98 21.16 -32.49
CA PRO A 92 13.07 20.85 -33.58
C PRO A 92 13.88 20.45 -34.82
N ALA A 93 13.43 19.40 -35.50
CA ALA A 93 14.03 19.02 -36.78
C ALA A 93 13.97 20.21 -37.75
N PRO A 94 15.02 20.45 -38.55
CA PRO A 94 15.02 21.55 -39.51
C PRO A 94 13.84 21.39 -40.47
N SER A 95 13.24 22.50 -40.86
CA SER A 95 12.11 22.48 -41.78
C SER A 95 12.55 21.86 -43.12
N ILE A 96 11.62 21.19 -43.82
CA ILE A 96 11.87 20.60 -45.15
C ILE A 96 12.43 21.67 -46.13
N LEU A 97 12.05 22.93 -45.93
CA LEU A 97 12.51 24.07 -46.73
C LEU A 97 14.00 24.37 -46.50
N GLU A 98 14.47 24.31 -45.25
CA GLU A 98 15.90 24.48 -44.90
C GLU A 98 16.76 23.34 -45.43
N ALA A 99 16.28 22.10 -45.32
CA ALA A 99 16.99 20.92 -45.86
C ALA A 99 17.17 21.00 -47.39
N ARG A 100 16.21 21.60 -48.10
CA ARG A 100 16.26 21.78 -49.56
C ARG A 100 17.23 22.87 -49.99
N ARG A 101 17.39 23.93 -49.20
CA ARG A 101 18.31 25.05 -49.49
C ARG A 101 19.77 24.62 -49.38
N ASN A 102 20.11 23.79 -48.38
CA ASN A 102 21.47 23.30 -48.15
C ASN A 102 21.95 22.22 -49.14
N ARG A 103 21.06 21.70 -50.00
CA ARG A 103 21.43 20.73 -51.06
C ARG A 103 21.91 21.38 -52.37
N LYS A 104 21.78 22.70 -52.49
CA LYS A 104 22.15 23.47 -53.70
C LYS A 104 23.38 24.37 -53.50
N ALA A 105 24.07 24.24 -52.36
CA ALA A 105 25.37 24.84 -52.10
C ALA A 105 26.48 23.83 -52.41
#